data_AF-A0A433T6I2-F1
#
_entry.id   AF-A0A433T6I2-F1
#
_cell.length_a   1.000
_cell.length_b   1.000
_cell.length_c   1.000
_cell.angle_alpha   90.00
_cell.angle_beta   90.00
_cell.angle_gamma   90.00
#
_symmetry.space_group_name_H-M   'P 1'
#
loop_
_entity.id
_entity.type
_entity.pdbx_description
1 polymer ?
#
loop_
_entity_poly.entity_id
_entity_poly.type
_entity_poly.pdbx_seq_one_letter_code
_entity_poly.pdbx_strand_id
1 'polypeptide(L)'
;MMIGVCFSIHPILYTLFTPVIGLLTDKLNIKEALLLVSSLGCCLAYLLLGPTPILAFLPRHLWVVLLGYMILGVSEAGLTIPTAKSLVTGAMELNFPSDVSTHGLMSGLNLCGYHSGAFIAPLLAGTLTDAMGFGRSTFVVACLYLITFAVLCLIFGFRHRSKLRNSQKLEETAPLIP
;
A
#
# COMPACT_ATOMS: atom_id res chain seq x y z
N MET A 1 -21.13 -22.93 -1.28
CA MET A 1 -21.73 -21.56 -1.22
C MET A 1 -21.04 -20.65 -0.22
N MET A 2 -20.75 -21.08 1.01
CA MET A 2 -20.16 -20.21 2.05
C MET A 2 -18.77 -19.63 1.69
N ILE A 3 -17.92 -20.41 1.01
CA ILE A 3 -16.57 -19.97 0.62
C ILE A 3 -16.60 -18.78 -0.35
N GLY A 4 -17.57 -18.76 -1.28
CA GLY A 4 -17.71 -17.65 -2.24
C GLY A 4 -18.01 -16.32 -1.54
N VAL A 5 -18.90 -16.33 -0.55
CA VAL A 5 -19.22 -15.15 0.26
C VAL A 5 -17.99 -14.65 1.02
N CYS A 6 -17.18 -15.56 1.58
CA CYS A 6 -15.94 -15.20 2.27
C CYS A 6 -14.94 -14.47 1.35
N PHE A 7 -14.78 -14.92 0.10
CA PHE A 7 -13.88 -14.27 -0.85
C PHE A 7 -14.42 -12.94 -1.39
N SER A 8 -15.74 -12.77 -1.47
CA SER A 8 -16.37 -11.53 -1.97
C SER A 8 -16.31 -10.36 -0.98
N ILE A 9 -16.11 -10.60 0.32
CA ILE A 9 -16.09 -9.54 1.34
C ILE A 9 -14.98 -8.52 1.08
N HIS A 10 -13.81 -8.99 0.68
CA HIS A 10 -12.66 -8.16 0.39
C HIS A 10 -12.88 -7.16 -0.75
N PRO A 11 -13.28 -7.58 -1.97
CA PRO A 11 -13.55 -6.63 -3.06
C PRO A 11 -14.73 -5.72 -2.75
N ILE A 12 -15.77 -6.19 -2.03
CA ILE A 12 -16.89 -5.34 -1.61
C ILE A 12 -16.38 -4.18 -0.73
N LEU A 13 -15.57 -4.49 0.28
CA LEU A 13 -15.01 -3.46 1.16
C LEU A 13 -14.05 -2.55 0.43
N TYR A 14 -13.16 -3.10 -0.40
CA TYR A 14 -12.27 -2.31 -1.23
C TYR A 14 -13.06 -1.29 -2.07
N THR A 15 -14.12 -1.72 -2.77
CA THR A 15 -14.95 -0.83 -3.60
C THR A 15 -15.68 0.23 -2.78
N LEU A 16 -16.21 -0.13 -1.59
CA LEU A 16 -16.92 0.82 -0.72
C LEU A 16 -15.97 1.87 -0.10
N PHE A 17 -14.76 1.46 0.28
CA PHE A 17 -13.79 2.35 0.92
C PHE A 17 -12.95 3.15 -0.07
N THR A 18 -12.78 2.69 -1.31
CA THR A 18 -12.08 3.41 -2.38
C THR A 18 -12.52 4.89 -2.51
N PRO A 19 -13.81 5.25 -2.65
CA PRO A 19 -14.23 6.64 -2.76
C PRO A 19 -13.95 7.44 -1.47
N VAL A 20 -14.12 6.82 -0.29
CA VAL A 20 -13.87 7.45 1.01
C VAL A 20 -12.40 7.83 1.15
N ILE A 21 -11.50 6.88 0.86
CA ILE A 21 -10.06 7.08 0.90
C ILE A 21 -9.60 8.05 -0.20
N GLY A 22 -10.23 8.00 -1.37
CA GLY A 22 -9.98 8.94 -2.47
C GLY A 22 -10.22 10.39 -2.04
N LEU A 23 -11.40 10.65 -1.47
CA LEU A 23 -11.78 11.95 -0.93
C LEU A 23 -10.86 12.38 0.23
N LEU A 24 -10.48 11.44 1.11
CA LEU A 24 -9.58 11.71 2.23
C LEU A 24 -8.19 12.13 1.75
N THR A 25 -7.68 11.45 0.72
CA THR A 25 -6.37 11.74 0.11
C THR A 25 -6.37 13.11 -0.56
N ASP A 26 -7.46 13.48 -1.25
CA ASP A 26 -7.58 14.79 -1.91
C ASP A 26 -7.70 15.93 -0.90
N LYS A 27 -8.46 15.75 0.19
CA LYS A 27 -8.69 16.81 1.17
C LYS A 27 -7.50 17.09 2.07
N LEU A 28 -6.79 16.05 2.51
CA LEU A 28 -5.79 16.20 3.56
C LEU A 28 -4.35 16.29 3.03
N ASN A 29 -4.09 16.03 1.74
CA ASN A 29 -2.74 15.94 1.16
C ASN A 29 -1.79 14.95 1.89
N ILE A 30 -2.33 14.05 2.71
CA ILE A 30 -1.58 13.10 3.54
C ILE A 30 -1.29 11.81 2.77
N LYS A 31 -0.87 11.92 1.51
CA LYS A 31 -0.56 10.75 0.66
C LYS A 31 0.53 9.87 1.28
N GLU A 32 1.52 10.48 1.93
CA GLU A 32 2.66 9.79 2.53
C GLU A 32 2.27 9.01 3.79
N ALA A 33 1.57 9.64 4.74
CA ALA A 33 1.17 8.93 5.95
C ALA A 33 0.09 7.87 5.66
N LEU A 34 -0.77 8.09 4.68
CA LEU A 34 -1.76 7.09 4.28
C LEU A 34 -1.08 5.83 3.71
N LEU A 35 -0.03 5.97 2.89
CA LEU A 35 0.77 4.85 2.42
C LEU A 35 1.46 4.08 3.56
N LEU A 36 1.99 4.80 4.55
CA LEU A 36 2.63 4.20 5.74
C LEU A 36 1.64 3.44 6.62
N VAL A 37 0.49 4.06 6.94
CA VAL A 37 -0.55 3.43 7.76
C VAL A 37 -1.14 2.21 7.06
N SER A 38 -1.36 2.32 5.75
CA SER A 38 -1.94 1.23 4.95
C SER A 38 -1.00 0.03 4.84
N SER A 39 0.31 0.27 4.66
CA SER A 39 1.29 -0.83 4.61
C SER A 39 1.44 -1.56 5.96
N LEU A 40 1.38 -0.83 7.08
CA LEU A 40 1.29 -1.46 8.41
C LEU A 40 -0.03 -2.22 8.60
N GLY A 41 -1.15 -1.66 8.13
CA GLY A 41 -2.46 -2.30 8.16
C GLY A 41 -2.47 -3.63 7.41
N CYS A 42 -1.89 -3.67 6.20
CA CYS A 42 -1.72 -4.90 5.44
C CYS A 42 -0.83 -5.91 6.17
N CYS A 43 0.32 -5.48 6.71
CA CYS A 43 1.20 -6.34 7.49
C CYS A 43 0.47 -6.98 8.67
N LEU A 44 -0.27 -6.18 9.45
CA LEU A 44 -1.04 -6.66 10.58
C LEU A 44 -2.12 -7.65 10.13
N ALA A 45 -2.82 -7.35 9.05
CA ALA A 45 -3.90 -8.20 8.57
C ALA A 45 -3.41 -9.55 8.01
N TYR A 46 -2.25 -9.59 7.32
CA TYR A 46 -1.61 -10.86 6.94
C TYR A 46 -1.08 -11.65 8.14
N LEU A 47 -0.63 -10.96 9.19
CA LEU A 47 -0.23 -11.60 10.44
C LEU A 47 -1.43 -12.23 11.18
N LEU A 48 -2.61 -11.60 11.10
CA LEU A 48 -3.87 -12.15 11.61
C LEU A 48 -4.40 -13.32 10.75
N LEU A 49 -4.19 -13.28 9.43
CA LEU A 49 -4.62 -14.32 8.49
C LEU A 49 -3.75 -15.59 8.60
N GLY A 50 -2.46 -15.40 8.83
CA GLY A 50 -1.51 -16.49 8.97
C GLY A 50 -1.57 -17.15 10.33
N PRO A 51 -1.66 -18.49 10.43
CA PRO A 51 -1.44 -19.18 11.70
C PRO A 51 0.04 -19.03 12.08
N THR A 52 0.36 -17.90 12.70
CA THR A 52 1.66 -17.69 13.30
C THR A 52 1.75 -18.57 14.54
N PRO A 53 2.89 -19.24 14.79
CA PRO A 53 3.13 -20.02 16.02
C PRO A 53 3.01 -19.18 17.31
N ILE A 54 2.85 -17.86 17.17
CA ILE A 54 2.65 -16.86 18.24
C ILE A 54 1.17 -16.82 18.69
N LEU A 55 0.21 -17.19 17.83
CA LEU A 55 -1.23 -17.25 18.13
C LEU A 55 -1.77 -18.70 18.14
N ALA A 56 -1.00 -19.66 18.67
CA ALA A 56 -1.44 -21.05 18.83
C ALA A 56 -2.68 -21.21 19.76
N PHE A 57 -3.07 -20.14 20.47
CA PHE A 57 -4.14 -20.14 21.47
C PHE A 57 -5.51 -19.67 20.93
N LEU A 58 -5.57 -19.11 19.72
CA LEU A 58 -6.83 -18.59 19.18
C LEU A 58 -7.54 -19.69 18.37
N PRO A 59 -8.75 -20.12 18.74
CA PRO A 59 -9.49 -21.11 17.97
C PRO A 59 -9.67 -20.61 16.53
N ARG A 60 -9.53 -21.52 15.55
CA ARG A 60 -9.69 -21.26 14.11
C ARG A 60 -11.14 -20.88 13.78
N HIS A 61 -11.56 -19.72 14.25
CA HIS A 61 -12.87 -19.18 13.95
C HIS A 61 -12.79 -18.39 12.66
N LEU A 62 -13.71 -18.72 11.76
CA LEU A 62 -13.96 -18.01 10.52
C LEU A 62 -13.97 -16.48 10.72
N TRP A 63 -14.49 -16.02 11.86
CA TRP A 63 -14.54 -14.63 12.29
C TRP A 63 -13.20 -13.88 12.26
N VAL A 64 -12.09 -14.52 12.65
CA VAL A 64 -10.76 -13.87 12.66
C VAL A 64 -10.25 -13.68 11.24
N VAL A 65 -10.46 -14.68 10.38
CA VAL A 65 -10.12 -14.61 8.96
C VAL A 65 -10.97 -13.54 8.27
N LEU A 66 -12.27 -13.48 8.57
CA LEU A 66 -13.16 -12.44 8.08
C LEU A 66 -12.67 -11.05 8.50
N LEU A 67 -12.38 -10.83 9.78
CA LEU A 67 -11.81 -9.57 10.27
C LEU A 67 -10.50 -9.19 9.54
N GLY A 68 -9.60 -10.16 9.34
CA GLY A 68 -8.37 -9.94 8.57
C GLY A 68 -8.64 -9.51 7.14
N TYR A 69 -9.56 -10.18 6.44
CA TYR A 69 -9.98 -9.79 5.08
C TYR A 69 -10.62 -8.40 5.02
N MET A 70 -11.37 -8.01 6.06
CA MET A 70 -11.94 -6.67 6.13
C MET A 70 -10.87 -5.59 6.27
N ILE A 71 -9.91 -5.79 7.19
CA ILE A 71 -8.79 -4.86 7.38
C ILE A 71 -7.92 -4.79 6.12
N LEU A 72 -7.68 -5.93 5.46
CA LEU A 72 -6.97 -5.98 4.18
C LEU A 72 -7.65 -5.13 3.11
N GLY A 73 -8.97 -5.26 2.92
CA GLY A 73 -9.70 -4.49 1.90
C GLY A 73 -9.61 -2.98 2.11
N VAL A 74 -9.73 -2.51 3.35
CA VAL A 74 -9.59 -1.08 3.69
C VAL A 74 -8.14 -0.60 3.49
N SER A 75 -7.17 -1.39 3.94
CA SER A 75 -5.75 -1.06 3.85
C SER A 75 -5.28 -1.04 2.40
N GLU A 76 -5.73 -1.97 1.56
CA GLU A 76 -5.38 -2.02 0.14
C GLU A 76 -5.95 -0.81 -0.62
N ALA A 77 -7.18 -0.40 -0.34
CA ALA A 77 -7.73 0.85 -0.88
C ALA A 77 -6.85 2.07 -0.49
N GLY A 78 -6.39 2.08 0.77
CA GLY A 78 -5.43 3.04 1.31
C GLY A 78 -4.06 3.04 0.65
N LEU A 79 -3.65 1.95 0.00
CA LEU A 79 -2.37 1.83 -0.68
C LEU A 79 -2.49 2.20 -2.17
N THR A 80 -3.49 1.65 -2.86
CA THR A 80 -3.65 1.75 -4.32
C THR A 80 -3.93 3.17 -4.76
N ILE A 81 -4.83 3.89 -4.06
CA ILE A 81 -5.26 5.23 -4.47
C ILE A 81 -4.14 6.27 -4.32
N PRO A 82 -3.44 6.38 -3.18
CA PRO A 82 -2.34 7.33 -3.05
C PRO A 82 -1.14 6.98 -3.94
N THR A 83 -0.91 5.70 -4.24
CA THR A 83 0.14 5.26 -5.17
C THR A 83 -0.12 5.81 -6.57
N ALA A 84 -1.33 5.61 -7.09
CA ALA A 84 -1.71 6.13 -8.40
C ALA A 84 -1.59 7.67 -8.47
N LYS A 85 -2.04 8.38 -7.43
CA LYS A 85 -1.90 9.85 -7.36
C LYS A 85 -0.45 10.31 -7.27
N SER A 86 0.39 9.57 -6.54
CA SER A 86 1.82 9.89 -6.39
C SER A 86 2.57 9.69 -7.70
N LEU A 87 2.23 8.67 -8.48
CA LEU A 87 2.80 8.43 -9.80
C LEU A 87 2.47 9.58 -10.78
N VAL A 88 1.21 10.00 -10.82
CA VAL A 88 0.78 11.15 -11.63
C VAL A 88 1.46 12.44 -11.18
N THR A 89 1.52 12.70 -9.88
CA THR A 89 2.18 13.90 -9.35
C THR A 89 3.67 13.90 -9.68
N GLY A 90 4.33 12.74 -9.60
CA GLY A 90 5.74 12.59 -9.98
C GLY A 90 6.00 12.89 -11.46
N ALA A 91 5.10 12.50 -12.35
CA ALA A 91 5.19 12.87 -13.77
C ALA A 91 5.03 14.39 -13.97
N MET A 92 4.13 15.03 -13.23
CA MET A 92 3.96 16.49 -13.26
C MET A 92 5.22 17.22 -12.76
N GLU A 93 5.89 16.70 -11.72
CA GLU A 93 7.17 17.23 -11.21
C GLU A 93 8.30 17.16 -12.26
N LEU A 94 8.23 16.24 -13.22
CA LEU A 94 9.20 16.05 -14.30
C LEU A 94 8.91 16.93 -15.54
N ASN A 95 8.01 17.91 -15.44
CA ASN A 95 7.56 18.79 -16.53
C ASN A 95 6.85 18.08 -17.70
N PHE A 96 6.24 16.91 -17.45
CA PHE A 96 5.32 16.36 -18.43
C PHE A 96 4.05 17.23 -18.54
N PRO A 97 3.50 17.41 -19.74
CA PRO A 97 2.28 18.19 -19.93
C PRO A 97 1.12 17.55 -19.16
N SER A 98 0.29 18.36 -18.50
CA SER A 98 -0.97 17.94 -17.86
C SER A 98 -2.06 17.64 -18.90
N ASP A 99 -1.73 16.80 -19.87
CA ASP A 99 -2.65 16.36 -20.90
C ASP A 99 -3.28 15.02 -20.50
N VAL A 100 -4.47 14.73 -21.04
CA VAL A 100 -5.16 13.44 -20.87
C VAL A 100 -4.25 12.27 -21.27
N SER A 101 -3.36 12.49 -22.23
CA SER A 101 -2.34 11.53 -22.66
C SER A 101 -1.38 11.13 -21.54
N THR A 102 -0.89 12.08 -20.74
CA THR A 102 0.04 11.83 -19.62
C THR A 102 -0.64 11.08 -18.49
N HIS A 103 -1.86 11.48 -18.14
CA HIS A 103 -2.66 10.78 -17.11
C HIS A 103 -2.97 9.34 -17.56
N GLY A 104 -3.31 9.14 -18.83
CA GLY A 104 -3.51 7.82 -19.42
C GLY A 104 -2.25 6.94 -19.34
N LEU A 105 -1.08 7.50 -19.67
CA LEU A 105 0.20 6.79 -19.60
C LEU A 105 0.54 6.38 -18.16
N MET A 106 0.38 7.26 -17.18
CA MET A 106 0.67 6.96 -15.76
C MET A 106 -0.29 5.92 -15.20
N SER A 107 -1.58 6.03 -15.52
CA SER A 107 -2.57 5.01 -15.14
C SER A 107 -2.25 3.66 -15.78
N GLY A 108 -1.82 3.65 -17.05
CA GLY A 108 -1.36 2.46 -17.74
C GLY A 108 -0.16 1.83 -17.04
N LEU A 109 0.85 2.63 -16.68
CA LEU A 109 2.03 2.16 -15.97
C LEU A 109 1.70 1.57 -14.60
N ASN A 110 0.83 2.24 -13.83
CA ASN A 110 0.35 1.74 -12.56
C ASN A 110 -0.36 0.38 -12.71
N LEU A 111 -1.22 0.27 -13.72
CA LEU A 111 -1.98 -0.95 -13.99
C LEU A 111 -1.08 -2.10 -14.49
N CYS A 112 -0.08 -1.79 -15.31
CA CYS A 112 0.95 -2.75 -15.71
C CYS A 112 1.68 -3.32 -14.49
N GLY A 113 2.14 -2.46 -13.59
CA GLY A 113 2.79 -2.88 -12.35
C GLY A 113 1.88 -3.76 -11.48
N TYR A 114 0.61 -3.38 -11.34
CA TYR A 114 -0.38 -4.17 -10.61
C TYR A 114 -0.60 -5.56 -11.20
N HIS A 115 -0.80 -5.66 -12.53
CA HIS A 115 -1.01 -6.95 -13.18
C HIS A 115 0.25 -7.83 -13.21
N SER A 116 1.43 -7.23 -13.35
CA SER A 116 2.70 -7.97 -13.21
C SER A 116 2.82 -8.59 -11.82
N GLY A 117 2.48 -7.84 -10.77
CA GLY A 117 2.41 -8.37 -9.41
C GLY A 117 1.36 -9.47 -9.25
N ALA A 118 0.16 -9.26 -9.79
CA ALA A 118 -0.94 -10.23 -9.72
C ALA A 118 -0.63 -11.55 -10.46
N PHE A 119 0.25 -11.52 -11.47
CA PHE A 119 0.73 -12.72 -12.14
C PHE A 119 1.83 -13.44 -11.33
N ILE A 120 2.78 -12.71 -10.75
CA ILE A 120 3.90 -13.28 -10.00
C ILE A 120 3.45 -13.80 -8.63
N ALA A 121 2.50 -13.14 -7.98
CA ALA A 121 2.09 -13.45 -6.61
C ALA A 121 1.54 -14.87 -6.44
N PRO A 122 0.63 -15.41 -7.29
CA PRO A 122 0.16 -16.79 -7.18
C PRO A 122 1.26 -17.84 -7.42
N LEU A 123 2.22 -17.55 -8.32
CA LEU A 123 3.34 -18.45 -8.61
C LEU A 123 4.24 -18.62 -7.38
N LEU A 124 4.59 -17.51 -6.74
CA LEU A 124 5.38 -17.52 -5.50
C LEU A 124 4.56 -18.05 -4.31
N ALA A 125 3.29 -17.68 -4.20
CA ALA A 125 2.44 -18.10 -3.09
C ALA A 125 2.16 -19.61 -3.13
N GLY A 126 1.94 -20.20 -4.31
CA GLY A 126 1.74 -21.64 -4.48
C GLY A 126 2.98 -22.42 -4.07
N THR A 127 4.12 -22.11 -4.69
CA THR A 127 5.40 -22.78 -4.39
C THR A 127 5.80 -22.67 -2.92
N LEU A 128 5.59 -21.51 -2.30
CA LEU A 128 5.90 -21.28 -0.90
C LEU A 128 4.95 -22.05 0.05
N THR A 129 3.66 -22.10 -0.29
CA THR A 129 2.65 -22.84 0.47
C THR A 129 2.86 -24.34 0.39
N ASP A 130 3.25 -24.86 -0.77
CA ASP A 130 3.57 -26.28 -0.96
C ASP A 130 4.84 -26.67 -0.18
N ALA A 131 5.84 -25.78 -0.11
CA ALA A 131 7.11 -26.07 0.57
C ALA A 131 7.04 -25.94 2.10
N MET A 132 6.38 -24.89 2.63
CA MET A 132 6.47 -24.52 4.05
C MET A 132 5.13 -24.52 4.80
N GLY A 133 4.02 -24.72 4.10
CA GLY A 133 2.67 -24.66 4.62
C GLY A 133 2.14 -23.23 4.79
N PHE A 134 0.81 -23.09 4.78
CA PHE A 134 0.09 -21.81 4.76
C PHE A 134 0.51 -20.80 5.86
N GLY A 135 0.80 -21.29 7.07
CA GLY A 135 1.20 -20.43 8.20
C GLY A 135 2.52 -19.71 8.02
N ARG A 136 3.51 -20.37 7.43
CA ARG A 136 4.82 -19.75 7.19
C ARG A 136 4.79 -18.88 5.94
N SER A 137 4.02 -19.27 4.92
CA SER A 137 3.86 -18.47 3.70
C SER A 137 3.24 -17.11 3.98
N THR A 138 2.17 -17.06 4.79
CA THR A 138 1.51 -15.81 5.19
C THR A 138 2.43 -14.91 6.02
N PHE A 139 3.27 -15.47 6.88
CA PHE A 139 4.30 -14.72 7.59
C PHE A 139 5.34 -14.09 6.64
N VAL A 140 5.79 -14.83 5.62
CA VAL A 140 6.69 -14.28 4.60
C VAL A 140 6.03 -13.12 3.86
N VAL A 141 4.75 -13.23 3.51
CA VAL A 141 3.99 -12.13 2.90
C VAL A 141 3.90 -10.92 3.84
N ALA A 142 3.64 -11.12 5.14
CA ALA A 142 3.65 -10.04 6.12
C ALA A 142 5.04 -9.35 6.18
N CYS A 143 6.13 -10.13 6.16
CA CYS A 143 7.49 -9.59 6.09
C CYS A 143 7.73 -8.77 4.82
N LEU A 144 7.19 -9.17 3.67
CA LEU A 144 7.28 -8.39 2.44
C LEU A 144 6.60 -7.02 2.59
N TYR A 145 5.40 -6.96 3.18
CA TYR A 145 4.73 -5.68 3.48
C TYR A 145 5.51 -4.83 4.49
N LEU A 146 6.17 -5.45 5.47
CA LEU A 146 7.04 -4.76 6.41
C LEU A 146 8.27 -4.15 5.72
N ILE A 147 8.87 -4.86 4.75
CA ILE A 147 9.96 -4.33 3.92
C ILE A 147 9.44 -3.15 3.09
N THR A 148 8.27 -3.26 2.47
CA THR A 148 7.64 -2.14 1.75
C THR A 148 7.46 -0.93 2.66
N PHE A 149 6.97 -1.12 3.88
CA PHE A 149 6.86 -0.05 4.88
C PHE A 149 8.23 0.58 5.19
N ALA A 150 9.27 -0.22 5.41
CA ALA A 150 10.62 0.27 5.67
C ALA A 150 11.17 1.09 4.49
N VAL A 151 10.98 0.62 3.25
CA VAL A 151 11.38 1.34 2.03
C VAL A 151 10.63 2.66 1.90
N LEU A 152 9.31 2.68 2.13
CA LEU A 152 8.52 3.92 2.11
C LEU A 152 8.99 4.90 3.19
N CYS A 153 9.25 4.42 4.40
CA CYS A 153 9.82 5.22 5.48
C CYS A 153 11.18 5.83 5.10
N LEU A 154 12.07 5.06 4.45
CA LEU A 154 13.34 5.57 3.97
C LEU A 154 13.14 6.65 2.90
N ILE A 155 12.28 6.40 1.90
CA ILE A 155 12.00 7.36 0.82
C ILE A 155 11.42 8.67 1.39
N PHE A 156 10.44 8.59 2.28
CA PHE A 156 9.85 9.78 2.90
C PHE A 156 10.85 10.48 3.84
N GLY A 157 11.66 9.73 4.58
CA GLY A 157 12.75 10.27 5.38
C GLY A 157 13.77 11.04 4.53
N PHE A 158 14.17 10.50 3.37
CA PHE A 158 15.05 11.17 2.42
C PHE A 158 14.40 12.42 1.80
N ARG A 159 13.12 12.35 1.39
CA ARG A 159 12.39 13.52 0.87
C ARG A 159 12.28 14.63 1.93
N HIS A 160 11.98 14.29 3.17
CA HIS A 160 11.89 15.25 4.28
C HIS A 160 13.25 15.91 4.57
N ARG A 161 14.33 15.12 4.62
CA ARG A 161 15.70 15.64 4.79
C ARG A 161 16.12 16.55 3.63
N SER A 162 15.80 16.18 2.40
CA SER A 162 16.13 16.99 1.21
C SER A 162 15.39 18.33 1.21
N LYS A 163 14.10 18.32 1.58
CA LYS A 163 13.28 19.53 1.66
C LYS A 163 13.83 20.51 2.70
N LEU A 164 14.19 20.02 3.89
CA LEU A 164 14.83 20.83 4.93
C LEU A 164 16.16 21.43 4.47
N ARG A 165 17.00 20.64 3.80
CA ARG A 165 18.29 21.12 3.27
C ARG A 165 18.13 22.21 2.20
N ASN A 166 17.12 22.09 1.33
CA ASN A 166 16.83 23.12 0.33
C ASN A 166 16.24 24.38 0.95
N SER A 167 15.37 24.28 1.97
CA SER A 167 14.86 25.44 2.70
C SER A 167 15.99 26.20 3.41
N GLN A 168 16.95 25.50 4.04
CA GLN A 168 18.11 26.18 4.64
C GLN A 168 19.01 26.85 3.59
N LYS A 169 19.23 26.22 2.42
CA LYS A 169 19.98 26.86 1.33
C LYS A 169 19.31 28.12 0.79
N LEU A 170 17.97 28.14 0.73
CA LEU A 170 17.20 29.31 0.26
C LEU A 170 17.22 30.45 1.29
N GLU A 171 17.29 30.12 2.57
CA GLU A 171 17.43 31.10 3.66
C GLU A 171 18.85 31.69 3.73
N GLU A 172 19.87 30.88 3.40
CA GLU A 172 21.28 31.31 3.33
C GLU A 172 21.60 32.16 2.08
N THR A 173 20.84 32.00 0.99
CA THR A 173 20.97 32.81 -0.25
C THR A 173 20.01 33.99 -0.34
N ALA A 174 19.17 34.23 0.67
CA ALA A 174 18.34 35.41 0.74
C ALA A 174 19.25 36.65 0.93
N PRO A 175 19.21 37.65 0.03
CA PRO A 175 19.99 38.87 0.23
C PRO A 175 19.51 39.55 1.52
N LEU A 176 20.45 39.81 2.43
CA LEU A 176 20.25 40.68 3.58
C LEU A 176 19.70 42.02 3.06
N ILE A 177 18.40 42.23 3.24
CA ILE A 177 17.75 43.48 2.88
C ILE A 177 18.27 44.52 3.88
N PRO A 178 18.88 45.63 3.43
CA PRO A 178 19.41 46.68 4.30
C PRO A 178 18.33 47.43 5.07
#